data_AF-A0A0C2XXF6-F1
#
_entry.id   AF-A0A0C2XXF6-F1
#
_cell.length_a   1.000
_cell.length_b   1.000
_cell.length_c   1.000
_cell.angle_alpha   90.00
_cell.angle_beta   90.00
_cell.angle_gamma   90.00
#
_symmetry.space_group_name_H-M   'P 1'
#
loop_
_entity.id
_entity.type
_entity.pdbx_description
1 polymer ?
#
loop_
_entity_poly.entity_id
_entity_poly.type
_entity_poly.pdbx_seq_one_letter_code
_entity_poly.pdbx_strand_id
1 'polypeptide(L)'
;DAYTLGQHIRKRFRASQRHSKGRGVAIAIKSVAGHILFACSVGESGDVNLESWSCIEGMIATAIKTGHSSYYIERSLASRGRNPEQIGLGFPEYRLDGGAFPIWLTNVTATPVAVAAAYGESSQEDHQLIVKSIRDYLIKVGDEAMGEGSPRSTHRRVASVASMR
;
A
#
# COMPACT_ATOMS: atom_id res chain seq x y z
N ASP A 1 -4.95 -10.11 8.16
CA ASP A 1 -3.74 -10.95 8.22
C ASP A 1 -2.62 -10.25 7.44
N ALA A 2 -1.61 -9.73 8.16
CA ALA A 2 -0.53 -8.95 7.56
C ALA A 2 0.49 -9.83 6.82
N TYR A 3 0.75 -11.05 7.32
CA TYR A 3 1.73 -11.94 6.72
C TYR A 3 1.29 -12.37 5.33
N THR A 4 0.05 -12.84 5.18
CA THR A 4 -0.44 -13.30 3.87
C THR A 4 -0.54 -12.16 2.86
N LEU A 5 -0.99 -10.97 3.28
CA LEU A 5 -1.00 -9.78 2.42
C LEU A 5 0.42 -9.39 1.99
N GLY A 6 1.38 -9.35 2.92
CA GLY A 6 2.78 -9.05 2.62
C GLY A 6 3.40 -10.05 1.63
N GLN A 7 3.16 -11.34 1.83
CA GLN A 7 3.59 -12.38 0.90
C GLN A 7 2.91 -12.27 -0.47
N HIS A 8 1.65 -11.82 -0.52
CA HIS A 8 0.93 -11.59 -1.77
C HIS A 8 1.53 -10.43 -2.57
N ILE A 9 1.88 -9.32 -1.90
CA ILE A 9 2.59 -8.18 -2.51
C ILE A 9 3.96 -8.64 -3.05
N ARG A 10 4.74 -9.34 -2.21
CA ARG A 10 6.04 -9.91 -2.59
C ARG A 10 5.93 -10.83 -3.81
N LYS A 11 4.95 -11.74 -3.83
CA LYS A 11 4.73 -12.66 -4.96
C LYS A 11 4.44 -11.89 -6.25
N ARG A 12 3.60 -10.85 -6.20
CA ARG A 12 3.30 -10.02 -7.38
C ARG A 12 4.51 -9.26 -7.88
N PHE A 13 5.32 -8.69 -6.98
CA PHE A 13 6.55 -8.01 -7.40
C PHE A 13 7.52 -8.97 -8.09
N ARG A 14 7.73 -10.18 -7.54
CA ARG A 14 8.60 -11.20 -8.16
C ARG A 14 8.14 -11.62 -9.55
N ALA A 15 6.85 -11.55 -9.84
CA ALA A 15 6.29 -11.86 -11.15
C ALA A 15 6.29 -10.65 -12.12
N SER A 16 6.78 -9.48 -11.68
CA SER A 16 6.75 -8.25 -12.47
C SER A 16 7.96 -8.10 -13.40
N GLN A 17 7.77 -7.33 -14.47
CA GLN A 17 8.85 -6.92 -15.38
C GLN A 17 9.95 -6.08 -14.70
N ARG A 18 9.62 -5.41 -13.59
CA ARG A 18 10.61 -4.66 -12.80
C ARG A 18 11.62 -5.61 -12.18
N HIS A 19 11.14 -6.70 -11.56
CA HIS A 19 12.03 -7.68 -10.96
C HIS A 19 12.89 -8.42 -11.99
N SER A 20 12.31 -8.78 -13.15
CA SER A 20 13.10 -9.42 -14.24
C SER A 20 14.17 -8.50 -14.85
N LYS A 21 14.09 -7.19 -14.62
CA LYS A 21 15.10 -6.19 -15.00
C LYS A 21 16.11 -5.90 -13.88
N GLY A 22 16.17 -6.73 -12.84
CA GLY A 22 17.12 -6.56 -11.73
C GLY A 22 16.78 -5.38 -10.83
N ARG A 23 15.49 -5.06 -10.66
CA ARG A 23 15.05 -4.04 -9.70
C ARG A 23 14.57 -4.70 -8.41
N GLY A 24 14.84 -4.04 -7.29
CA GLY A 24 14.35 -4.43 -5.98
C GLY A 24 13.20 -3.56 -5.46
N VAL A 25 12.63 -4.00 -4.34
CA VAL A 25 11.58 -3.30 -3.62
C VAL A 25 11.68 -3.57 -2.11
N ALA A 26 11.52 -2.54 -1.30
CA ALA A 26 11.23 -2.66 0.13
C ALA A 26 9.73 -2.74 0.34
N ILE A 27 9.24 -3.64 1.20
CA ILE A 27 7.82 -3.80 1.51
C ILE A 27 7.66 -3.79 3.03
N ALA A 28 6.69 -3.03 3.53
CA ALA A 28 6.33 -3.02 4.94
C ALA A 28 4.82 -2.94 5.14
N ILE A 29 4.33 -3.53 6.21
CA ILE A 29 2.99 -3.30 6.73
C ILE A 29 3.16 -2.90 8.19
N LYS A 30 2.72 -1.68 8.53
CA LYS A 30 2.80 -1.16 9.90
C LYS A 30 1.41 -0.81 10.41
N SER A 31 1.16 -1.09 11.68
CA SER A 31 -0.01 -0.52 12.35
C SER A 31 0.13 1.00 12.48
N VAL A 32 -0.98 1.71 12.64
CA VAL A 32 -0.94 3.17 12.89
C VAL A 32 -0.26 3.54 14.21
N ALA A 33 -0.11 2.59 15.14
CA ALA A 33 0.65 2.73 16.37
C ALA A 33 2.17 2.53 16.19
N GLY A 34 2.64 2.25 14.97
CA GLY A 34 4.06 2.10 14.64
C GLY A 34 4.60 0.67 14.70
N HIS A 35 3.83 -0.32 15.18
CA HIS A 35 4.27 -1.71 15.18
C HIS A 35 4.44 -2.26 13.76
N ILE A 36 5.59 -2.89 13.51
CA ILE A 36 5.86 -3.61 12.25
C ILE A 36 5.14 -4.95 12.29
N LEU A 37 4.18 -5.14 11.37
CA LEU A 37 3.41 -6.37 11.24
C LEU A 37 3.97 -7.28 10.15
N PHE A 38 4.65 -6.70 9.16
CA PHE A 38 5.36 -7.39 8.09
C PHE A 38 6.46 -6.48 7.54
N ALA A 39 7.62 -7.02 7.21
CA ALA A 39 8.67 -6.33 6.49
C ALA A 39 9.50 -7.32 5.65
N CYS A 40 9.80 -6.97 4.41
CA CYS A 40 10.77 -7.70 3.60
C CYS A 40 11.38 -6.83 2.51
N SER A 41 12.60 -7.15 2.10
CA SER A 41 13.17 -6.71 0.83
C SER A 41 13.08 -7.82 -0.22
N VAL A 42 12.96 -7.43 -1.48
CA VAL A 42 13.03 -8.35 -2.63
C VAL A 42 13.95 -7.73 -3.66
N GLY A 43 14.88 -8.50 -4.22
CA GLY A 43 15.92 -8.01 -5.14
C GLY A 43 17.24 -8.71 -4.86
N GLU A 44 18.29 -8.23 -5.51
CA GLU A 44 19.68 -8.63 -5.26
C GLU A 44 20.37 -7.66 -4.29
N SER A 45 21.62 -7.97 -3.93
CA SER A 45 22.41 -7.16 -3.00
C SER A 45 22.65 -5.76 -3.60
N GLY A 46 22.14 -4.73 -2.92
CA GLY A 46 22.29 -3.33 -3.32
C GLY A 46 21.03 -2.70 -3.92
N ASP A 47 20.05 -3.50 -4.36
CA ASP A 47 18.80 -2.98 -4.95
C ASP A 47 17.90 -2.26 -3.94
N VAL A 48 18.04 -2.61 -2.66
CA VAL A 48 17.31 -2.03 -1.54
C VAL A 48 18.32 -1.63 -0.48
N ASN A 49 18.28 -0.36 -0.08
CA ASN A 49 19.24 0.23 0.85
C ASN A 49 18.52 0.94 2.02
N LEU A 50 19.28 1.61 2.88
CA LEU A 50 18.73 2.34 4.02
C LEU A 50 17.78 3.48 3.60
N GLU A 51 18.07 4.15 2.48
CA GLU A 51 17.20 5.20 1.94
C GLU A 51 15.85 4.63 1.50
N SER A 52 15.81 3.42 0.94
CA SER A 52 14.56 2.74 0.61
C SER A 52 13.65 2.58 1.84
N TRP A 53 14.22 2.22 2.99
CA TRP A 53 13.47 2.09 4.25
C TRP A 53 13.07 3.44 4.84
N SER A 54 13.91 4.47 4.73
CA SER A 54 13.53 5.84 5.10
C SER A 54 12.35 6.35 4.25
N CYS A 55 12.32 6.01 2.96
CA CYS A 55 11.20 6.33 2.08
C CYS A 55 9.91 5.63 2.51
N ILE A 56 9.99 4.34 2.86
CA ILE A 56 8.84 3.58 3.41
C ILE A 56 8.27 4.27 4.65
N GLU A 57 9.11 4.66 5.61
CA GLU A 57 8.66 5.31 6.84
C GLU A 57 7.96 6.64 6.56
N GLY A 58 8.55 7.49 5.71
CA GLY A 58 7.95 8.78 5.35
C GLY A 58 6.65 8.64 4.56
N MET A 59 6.53 7.65 3.66
CA MET A 59 5.28 7.40 2.92
C MET A 59 4.17 6.89 3.85
N ILE A 60 4.52 6.03 4.82
CA ILE A 60 3.58 5.56 5.84
C ILE A 60 3.09 6.72 6.69
N ALA A 61 4.00 7.60 7.14
CA ALA A 61 3.63 8.80 7.89
C ALA A 61 2.66 9.69 7.10
N THR A 62 2.91 9.89 5.80
CA THR A 62 2.00 10.62 4.89
C THR A 62 0.62 9.96 4.83
N ALA A 63 0.55 8.64 4.66
CA ALA A 63 -0.71 7.92 4.56
C ALA A 63 -1.50 7.94 5.88
N ILE A 64 -0.83 7.84 7.03
CA ILE A 64 -1.47 7.96 8.35
C ILE A 64 -2.03 9.37 8.54
N LYS A 65 -1.21 10.40 8.29
CA LYS A 65 -1.59 11.80 8.52
C LYS A 65 -2.75 12.25 7.64
N THR A 66 -2.77 11.81 6.40
CA THR A 66 -3.74 12.27 5.41
C THR A 66 -4.95 11.33 5.28
N GLY A 67 -4.82 10.07 5.69
CA GLY A 67 -5.84 9.04 5.48
C GLY A 67 -6.02 8.61 4.02
N HIS A 68 -5.15 9.06 3.12
CA HIS A 68 -5.17 8.73 1.69
C HIS A 68 -3.89 8.00 1.29
N SER A 69 -3.88 7.34 0.13
CA SER A 69 -2.64 6.80 -0.41
C SER A 69 -1.59 7.90 -0.65
N SER A 70 -0.32 7.60 -0.44
CA SER A 70 0.75 8.58 -0.65
C SER A 70 0.78 9.09 -2.10
N TYR A 71 0.43 8.24 -3.06
CA TYR A 71 0.27 8.58 -4.48
C TYR A 71 -0.87 9.59 -4.72
N TYR A 72 -2.01 9.44 -4.04
CA TYR A 72 -3.10 10.41 -4.16
C TYR A 72 -2.64 11.80 -3.72
N ILE A 73 -1.91 11.87 -2.60
CA ILE A 73 -1.38 13.13 -2.07
C ILE A 73 -0.34 13.74 -3.02
N GLU A 74 0.58 12.95 -3.55
CA GLU A 74 1.54 13.36 -4.59
C GLU A 74 0.84 14.04 -5.77
N ARG A 75 -0.18 13.37 -6.35
CA ARG A 75 -0.92 13.87 -7.52
C ARG A 75 -1.79 15.06 -7.18
N SER A 76 -2.38 15.09 -5.99
CA SER A 76 -3.18 16.22 -5.51
C SER A 76 -2.32 17.46 -5.32
N LEU A 77 -1.10 17.34 -4.81
CA LEU A 77 -0.18 18.47 -4.67
C LEU A 77 0.33 18.95 -6.02
N ALA A 78 0.76 18.03 -6.88
CA ALA A 78 1.23 18.36 -8.23
C ALA A 78 0.17 19.11 -9.06
N SER A 79 -1.08 18.65 -9.01
CA SER A 79 -2.20 19.29 -9.74
C SER A 79 -2.59 20.66 -9.18
N ARG A 80 -2.30 20.94 -7.90
CA ARG A 80 -2.64 22.21 -7.23
C ARG A 80 -1.46 23.18 -7.15
N GLY A 81 -0.27 22.78 -7.60
CA GLY A 81 0.95 23.58 -7.49
C GLY A 81 1.31 23.95 -6.04
N ARG A 82 0.89 23.13 -5.06
CA ARG A 82 1.15 23.39 -3.64
C ARG A 82 2.41 22.67 -3.20
N ASN A 83 3.14 23.31 -2.30
CA ASN A 83 4.33 22.72 -1.71
C ASN A 83 3.96 21.84 -0.49
N PRO A 84 4.49 20.60 -0.33
CA PRO A 84 4.32 19.77 0.86
C PRO A 84 4.35 20.51 2.21
N GLU A 85 5.31 21.43 2.42
CA GLU A 85 5.46 22.16 3.69
C GLU A 85 4.23 23.02 4.00
N GLN A 86 3.56 23.56 2.97
CA GLN A 86 2.37 24.40 3.13
C GLN A 86 1.16 23.63 3.68
N ILE A 87 1.18 22.30 3.59
CA ILE A 87 0.14 21.43 4.16
C ILE A 87 0.68 20.57 5.31
N GLY A 88 1.83 20.93 5.86
CA GLY A 88 2.43 20.25 7.00
C GLY A 88 3.00 18.87 6.69
N LEU A 89 3.40 18.62 5.43
CA LEU A 89 4.06 17.38 4.98
C LEU A 89 5.55 17.62 4.65
N GLY A 90 6.27 18.26 5.57
CA GLY A 90 7.68 18.59 5.37
C GLY A 90 8.61 17.37 5.40
N PHE A 91 9.68 17.41 4.61
CA PHE A 91 10.79 16.46 4.66
C PHE A 91 11.62 16.65 5.95
N PRO A 92 12.21 15.59 6.56
CA PRO A 92 12.23 14.18 6.14
C PRO A 92 11.08 13.33 6.70
N GLU A 93 10.25 13.88 7.58
CA GLU A 93 9.21 13.12 8.29
C GLU A 93 8.15 12.55 7.35
N TYR A 94 7.84 13.28 6.27
CA TYR A 94 6.88 12.87 5.26
C TYR A 94 7.55 12.69 3.90
N ARG A 95 7.13 11.65 3.17
CA ARG A 95 7.53 11.40 1.78
C ARG A 95 6.30 11.32 0.89
N LEU A 96 6.44 11.89 -0.32
CA LEU A 96 5.37 11.98 -1.32
C LEU A 96 5.55 11.00 -2.47
N ASP A 97 6.33 9.95 -2.27
CA ASP A 97 6.44 8.88 -3.25
C ASP A 97 5.17 8.01 -3.20
N GLY A 98 4.69 7.57 -4.36
CA GLY A 98 3.61 6.58 -4.44
C GLY A 98 4.08 5.22 -3.90
N GLY A 99 3.19 4.52 -3.19
CA GLY A 99 3.51 3.20 -2.68
C GLY A 99 2.98 2.89 -1.30
N ALA A 100 2.50 3.87 -0.53
CA ALA A 100 1.78 3.61 0.73
C ALA A 100 0.27 3.72 0.55
N PHE A 101 -0.45 2.75 1.12
CA PHE A 101 -1.91 2.65 1.04
C PHE A 101 -2.51 2.31 2.41
N PRO A 102 -3.43 3.15 2.93
CA PRO A 102 -4.05 2.93 4.23
C PRO A 102 -5.03 1.74 4.18
N ILE A 103 -4.97 0.89 5.20
CA ILE A 103 -5.87 -0.26 5.38
C ILE A 103 -6.95 0.14 6.39
N TRP A 104 -8.19 0.12 5.93
CA TRP A 104 -9.37 0.49 6.70
C TRP A 104 -10.17 -0.74 7.11
N LEU A 105 -10.79 -0.67 8.29
CA LEU A 105 -11.85 -1.60 8.64
C LEU A 105 -13.17 -1.13 8.05
N THR A 106 -14.00 -2.08 7.62
CA THR A 106 -15.37 -1.79 7.20
C THR A 106 -16.13 -1.14 8.37
N ASN A 107 -16.90 -0.09 8.09
CA ASN A 107 -17.70 0.67 9.07
C ASN A 107 -16.90 1.45 10.13
N VAL A 108 -15.58 1.60 9.98
CA VAL A 108 -14.77 2.47 10.84
C VAL A 108 -14.21 3.63 10.01
N THR A 109 -14.55 4.86 10.37
CA THR A 109 -14.15 6.07 9.62
C THR A 109 -13.14 6.96 10.35
N ALA A 110 -12.81 6.64 11.60
CA ALA A 110 -11.97 7.50 12.43
C ALA A 110 -10.50 7.49 11.99
N THR A 111 -9.94 6.30 11.75
CA THR A 111 -8.53 6.12 11.39
C THR A 111 -8.31 4.77 10.71
N PRO A 112 -7.36 4.64 9.76
CA PRO A 112 -6.93 3.34 9.29
C PRO A 112 -6.32 2.51 10.44
N VAL A 113 -6.31 1.19 10.31
CA VAL A 113 -5.72 0.30 11.32
C VAL A 113 -4.25 -0.02 11.04
N ALA A 114 -3.87 0.05 9.77
CA ALA A 114 -2.52 -0.18 9.30
C ALA A 114 -2.28 0.54 7.97
N VAL A 115 -1.03 0.56 7.53
CA VAL A 115 -0.63 1.02 6.20
C VAL A 115 0.24 -0.07 5.58
N ALA A 116 -0.08 -0.46 4.34
CA ALA A 116 0.82 -1.27 3.52
C ALA A 116 1.62 -0.35 2.61
N ALA A 117 2.92 -0.53 2.55
CA ALA A 117 3.83 0.26 1.75
C ALA A 117 4.78 -0.61 0.92
N ALA A 118 5.08 -0.17 -0.30
CA ALA A 118 6.16 -0.69 -1.12
C ALA A 118 6.95 0.48 -1.74
N TYR A 119 8.27 0.34 -1.83
CA TYR A 119 9.15 1.34 -2.44
C TYR A 119 10.20 0.66 -3.31
N GLY A 120 10.23 1.00 -4.59
CA GLY A 120 11.23 0.56 -5.56
C GLY A 120 11.55 1.64 -6.59
N GLU A 121 11.51 2.91 -6.15
CA GLU A 121 11.89 4.14 -6.88
C GLU A 121 10.96 4.56 -8.02
N SER A 122 9.80 3.93 -8.17
CA SER A 122 8.85 4.26 -9.24
C SER A 122 7.47 4.44 -8.63
N SER A 123 7.18 5.67 -8.21
CA SER A 123 5.96 6.05 -7.48
C SER A 123 4.68 5.43 -8.10
N GLN A 124 4.51 5.55 -9.42
CA GLN A 124 3.32 5.04 -10.10
C GLN A 124 3.28 3.50 -10.09
N GLU A 125 4.40 2.83 -10.33
CA GLU A 125 4.45 1.38 -10.35
C GLU A 125 4.34 0.77 -8.95
N ASP A 126 4.91 1.43 -7.94
CA ASP A 126 4.83 1.07 -6.52
C ASP A 126 3.38 1.20 -6.01
N HIS A 127 2.71 2.29 -6.34
CA HIS A 127 1.29 2.45 -6.07
C HIS A 127 0.44 1.35 -6.73
N GLN A 128 0.69 1.08 -8.02
CA GLN A 128 -0.04 0.03 -8.74
C GLN A 128 0.19 -1.36 -8.16
N LEU A 129 1.43 -1.67 -7.76
CA LEU A 129 1.79 -2.93 -7.11
C LEU A 129 0.93 -3.15 -5.85
N ILE A 130 0.86 -2.13 -4.99
CA ILE A 130 0.12 -2.20 -3.72
C ILE A 130 -1.39 -2.28 -3.96
N VAL A 131 -1.96 -1.38 -4.76
CA VAL A 131 -3.41 -1.35 -5.00
C VAL A 131 -3.90 -2.64 -5.64
N LYS A 132 -3.20 -3.15 -6.67
CA LYS A 132 -3.56 -4.43 -7.30
C LYS A 132 -3.44 -5.59 -6.31
N SER A 133 -2.41 -5.59 -5.46
CA SER A 133 -2.24 -6.65 -4.46
C SER A 133 -3.30 -6.65 -3.38
N ILE A 134 -3.66 -5.49 -2.85
CA ILE A 134 -4.72 -5.37 -1.86
C ILE A 134 -6.06 -5.77 -2.47
N ARG A 135 -6.38 -5.28 -3.66
CA ARG A 135 -7.63 -5.61 -4.35
C ARG A 135 -7.78 -7.12 -4.56
N ASP A 136 -6.77 -7.77 -5.12
CA ASP A 136 -6.84 -9.19 -5.43
C ASP A 136 -6.84 -10.05 -4.16
N TYR A 137 -6.13 -9.62 -3.11
CA TYR A 137 -6.19 -10.25 -1.80
C TYR A 137 -7.59 -10.17 -1.18
N LEU A 138 -8.24 -9.01 -1.23
CA LEU A 138 -9.61 -8.83 -0.69
C LEU A 138 -10.64 -9.66 -1.47
N ILE A 139 -10.51 -9.76 -2.79
CA ILE A 139 -11.37 -10.64 -3.61
C ILE A 139 -11.22 -12.09 -3.15
N LYS A 140 -9.97 -12.56 -3.04
CA LYS A 140 -9.67 -13.93 -2.62
C LYS A 140 -10.26 -14.25 -1.23
N VAL A 141 -10.04 -13.37 -0.25
CA VAL A 141 -10.57 -13.56 1.11
C VAL A 141 -12.10 -13.53 1.12
N GLY A 142 -12.72 -12.66 0.31
CA GLY A 142 -14.17 -12.61 0.15
C GLY A 142 -14.77 -13.89 -0.44
N ASP A 143 -14.07 -14.50 -1.42
CA ASP A 143 -14.48 -15.77 -2.02
C ASP A 143 -14.32 -16.95 -1.04
N GLU A 144 -13.24 -16.97 -0.25
CA GLU A 144 -13.01 -17.99 0.77
C GLU A 144 -14.08 -17.93 1.88
N ALA A 145 -14.39 -16.74 2.40
CA ALA A 145 -15.45 -16.53 3.39
C ALA A 145 -16.85 -16.93 2.89
N MET A 146 -17.04 -16.96 1.56
CA MET A 146 -18.27 -17.33 0.88
C MET A 146 -18.38 -18.82 0.55
N GLY A 147 -17.24 -19.48 0.33
CA GLY A 147 -17.16 -20.90 0.00
C GLY A 147 -17.51 -21.82 1.16
N GLU A 148 -17.51 -21.31 2.41
CA GLU A 148 -17.75 -22.09 3.62
C GLU A 148 -19.24 -22.23 4.03
N GLY A 149 -20.24 -21.78 3.24
CA GLY A 149 -21.63 -22.13 3.58
C GLY A 149 -22.81 -21.43 2.87
N SER A 150 -22.94 -21.49 1.54
CA SER A 150 -24.26 -21.26 0.91
C SER A 150 -24.33 -21.67 -0.58
N PRO A 151 -25.46 -22.20 -1.08
CA PRO A 151 -25.64 -22.48 -2.51
C PRO A 151 -25.66 -21.18 -3.31
N ARG A 152 -24.98 -21.18 -4.47
CA ARG A 152 -24.82 -20.04 -5.37
C ARG A 152 -26.18 -19.46 -5.80
N SER A 153 -26.60 -18.36 -5.17
CA SER A 153 -27.65 -17.47 -5.68
C SER A 153 -27.05 -16.54 -6.74
N THR A 154 -27.58 -16.62 -7.96
CA THR A 154 -27.14 -15.92 -9.17
C THR A 154 -27.57 -14.45 -9.27
N HIS A 155 -28.07 -13.83 -8.19
CA HIS A 155 -28.43 -12.42 -8.23
C HIS A 155 -27.62 -11.56 -7.27
N ARG A 156 -26.87 -10.64 -7.90
CA ARG A 156 -26.44 -9.33 -7.42
C ARG A 156 -25.19 -9.30 -6.53
N ARG A 157 -24.05 -8.89 -7.12
CA ARG A 157 -22.93 -8.28 -6.38
C ARG A 157 -22.30 -7.14 -7.16
N VAL A 158 -22.84 -5.95 -6.97
CA VAL A 158 -21.99 -4.77 -6.83
C VAL A 158 -21.61 -4.76 -5.37
N ALA A 159 -20.57 -5.51 -5.02
CA ALA A 159 -19.91 -5.31 -3.74
C ALA A 159 -19.31 -3.90 -3.83
N SER A 160 -19.82 -2.99 -3.00
CA SER A 160 -19.27 -1.66 -2.80
C SER A 160 -17.76 -1.81 -2.67
N VAL A 161 -17.05 -1.37 -3.71
CA VAL A 161 -15.62 -1.11 -3.64
C VAL A 161 -15.47 -0.20 -2.42
N ALA A 162 -14.76 -0.67 -1.41
CA ALA A 162 -14.33 0.15 -0.29
C ALA A 162 -13.94 1.51 -0.87
N SER A 163 -14.59 2.59 -0.42
CA SER A 163 -14.36 3.94 -0.91
C SER A 163 -12.84 4.17 -0.90
N MET A 164 -12.20 4.06 -2.08
CA MET A 164 -10.81 4.39 -2.27
C MET A 164 -10.75 5.91 -2.14
N ARG A 165 -10.41 6.36 -0.93
CA ARG A 165 -9.95 7.73 -0.68
C ARG A 165 -8.47 7.75 -1.00
#